data_AF-A0A952V567-F1
#
_entry.id   AF-A0A952V567-F1
#
_cell.length_a   1.000
_cell.length_b   1.000
_cell.length_c   1.000
_cell.angle_alpha   90.00
_cell.angle_beta   90.00
_cell.angle_gamma   90.00
#
_symmetry.space_group_name_H-M   'P 1'
#
loop_
_entity.id
_entity.type
_entity.pdbx_description
1 polymer ?
#
loop_
_entity_poly.entity_id
_entity_poly.type
_entity_poly.pdbx_seq_one_letter_code
_entity_poly.pdbx_strand_id
1 'polypeptide(L)'
;MNNEFVERLRKLFGHASMADIARRIDVPHATIRNYFQGRLPAPEVLIKLARETGVSLNWLLTGEGKMFAEGERPLDLGAVMEERITQIVDERLTMRLSPEVQQLGEIDSKPEFDIDAAIHAALEPQAVMRAWFGHEGREYPEDFGVVFFRGWESFTHQEKVEAVRDAKNVLDRAVRATSDKK
;
A
#
# COMPACT_ATOMS: atom_id res chain seq x y z
N MET A 1 -6.38 48.72 11.93
CA MET A 1 -6.57 47.98 10.67
C MET A 1 -6.86 46.54 11.03
N ASN A 2 -7.95 45.94 10.53
CA ASN A 2 -8.29 44.54 10.80
C ASN A 2 -7.36 43.61 9.99
N ASN A 3 -6.12 43.48 10.45
CA ASN A 3 -5.07 42.73 9.75
C ASN A 3 -5.40 41.23 9.72
N GLU A 4 -6.07 40.72 10.74
CA GLU A 4 -6.38 39.30 10.88
C GLU A 4 -7.32 38.77 9.79
N PHE A 5 -8.35 39.55 9.40
CA PHE A 5 -9.24 39.17 8.30
C PHE A 5 -8.47 39.12 6.97
N VAL A 6 -7.57 40.09 6.74
CA VAL A 6 -6.75 40.15 5.52
C VAL A 6 -5.81 38.94 5.46
N GLU A 7 -5.20 38.55 6.57
CA GLU A 7 -4.35 37.35 6.63
C GLU A 7 -5.14 36.07 6.34
N ARG A 8 -6.37 35.94 6.85
CA ARG A 8 -7.24 34.81 6.52
C ARG A 8 -7.67 34.81 5.05
N LEU A 9 -7.96 35.97 4.49
CA LEU A 9 -8.27 36.12 3.07
C LEU A 9 -7.07 35.75 2.18
N ARG A 10 -5.85 36.18 2.56
CA ARG A 10 -4.60 35.75 1.91
C ARG A 10 -4.43 34.24 1.99
N LYS A 11 -4.62 33.65 3.17
CA LYS A 11 -4.52 32.20 3.38
C LYS A 11 -5.53 31.41 2.54
N LEU A 12 -6.74 31.93 2.35
CA LEU A 12 -7.77 31.30 1.53
C LEU A 12 -7.38 31.22 0.05
N PHE A 13 -6.81 32.30 -0.50
CA PHE A 13 -6.50 32.40 -1.93
C PHE A 13 -5.05 32.08 -2.30
N GLY A 14 -4.18 31.90 -1.32
CA GLY A 14 -2.76 31.58 -1.52
C GLY A 14 -2.07 32.63 -2.39
N HIS A 15 -1.55 32.19 -3.54
CA HIS A 15 -0.80 33.03 -4.50
C HIS A 15 -1.67 33.62 -5.63
N ALA A 16 -3.00 33.49 -5.57
CA ALA A 16 -3.88 34.06 -6.59
C ALA A 16 -3.81 35.60 -6.61
N SER A 17 -3.82 36.18 -7.81
CA SER A 17 -3.84 37.64 -7.95
C SER A 17 -5.22 38.20 -7.56
N MET A 18 -5.28 39.47 -7.15
CA MET A 18 -6.57 40.13 -6.85
C MET A 18 -7.53 40.11 -8.05
N ALA A 19 -7.00 40.11 -9.28
CA ALA A 19 -7.79 39.97 -10.51
C ALA A 19 -8.39 38.56 -10.66
N ASP A 20 -7.66 37.51 -10.29
CA ASP A 20 -8.17 36.14 -10.30
C ASP A 20 -9.26 35.96 -9.26
N ILE A 21 -9.06 36.51 -8.06
CA ILE A 21 -10.04 36.49 -6.97
C ILE A 21 -11.31 37.24 -7.38
N ALA A 22 -11.18 38.43 -7.98
CA ALA A 22 -12.30 39.23 -8.45
C ALA A 22 -13.13 38.49 -9.51
N ARG A 23 -12.48 37.80 -10.44
CA ARG A 23 -13.15 36.97 -11.45
C ARG A 23 -13.83 35.75 -10.83
N ARG A 24 -13.16 35.06 -9.92
CA ARG A 24 -13.68 33.84 -9.28
C ARG A 24 -14.91 34.10 -8.41
N ILE A 25 -14.93 35.21 -7.69
CA ILE A 25 -16.05 35.60 -6.81
C ILE A 25 -17.01 36.55 -7.55
N ASP A 26 -16.74 36.85 -8.82
CA ASP A 26 -17.57 37.71 -9.66
C ASP A 26 -17.96 39.02 -8.94
N VAL A 27 -16.93 39.80 -8.61
CA VAL A 27 -17.02 41.13 -8.00
C VAL A 27 -16.00 42.07 -8.64
N PRO A 28 -16.21 43.39 -8.62
CA PRO A 28 -15.23 44.33 -9.16
C PRO A 28 -13.86 44.22 -8.50
N HIS A 29 -12.78 44.39 -9.27
CA HIS A 29 -11.40 44.36 -8.75
C HIS A 29 -11.18 45.35 -7.60
N ALA A 30 -11.78 46.54 -7.68
CA ALA A 30 -11.73 47.55 -6.63
C ALA A 30 -12.32 47.05 -5.30
N THR A 31 -13.35 46.22 -5.36
CA THR A 31 -14.00 45.61 -4.19
C THR A 31 -13.04 44.65 -3.49
N ILE A 32 -12.37 43.78 -4.24
CA ILE A 32 -11.34 42.88 -3.68
C ILE A 32 -10.19 43.69 -3.08
N ARG A 33 -9.68 44.71 -3.79
CA ARG A 33 -8.63 45.60 -3.27
C ARG A 33 -9.01 46.21 -1.93
N ASN A 34 -10.24 46.69 -1.77
CA ASN A 34 -10.72 47.25 -0.51
C ASN A 34 -10.69 46.22 0.63
N TYR A 35 -10.99 44.94 0.33
CA TYR A 35 -10.93 43.87 1.32
C TYR A 35 -9.51 43.60 1.80
N PHE A 36 -8.54 43.56 0.88
CA PHE A 36 -7.12 43.44 1.23
C PHE A 36 -6.55 44.70 1.91
N GLN A 37 -7.27 45.83 1.88
CA GLN A 37 -6.98 47.03 2.67
C GLN A 37 -7.67 47.04 4.05
N GLY A 38 -8.37 45.96 4.40
CA GLY A 38 -8.98 45.76 5.72
C GLY A 38 -10.46 46.15 5.81
N ARG A 39 -11.13 46.47 4.69
CA ARG A 39 -12.59 46.64 4.68
C ARG A 39 -13.27 45.27 4.75
N LEU A 40 -14.23 45.10 5.65
CA LEU A 40 -15.02 43.87 5.70
C LEU A 40 -15.99 43.79 4.51
N PRO A 41 -16.14 42.61 3.87
CA PRO A 41 -17.18 42.39 2.87
C PRO A 41 -18.58 42.47 3.46
N ALA A 42 -19.57 42.77 2.61
CA ALA A 42 -20.97 42.67 2.98
C ALA A 42 -21.37 41.19 3.18
N PRO A 43 -22.41 40.89 3.97
CA PRO A 43 -22.86 39.52 4.23
C PRO A 43 -23.07 38.69 2.96
N GLU A 44 -23.60 39.29 1.89
CA GLU A 44 -23.86 38.63 0.61
C GLU A 44 -22.56 38.16 -0.05
N VAL A 45 -21.52 38.98 0.04
CA VAL A 45 -20.19 38.65 -0.51
C VAL A 45 -19.51 37.58 0.34
N LEU A 46 -19.69 37.60 1.66
CA LEU A 46 -19.18 36.56 2.55
C LEU A 46 -19.83 35.20 2.25
N ILE A 47 -21.15 35.16 2.06
CA ILE A 47 -21.88 33.94 1.66
C ILE A 47 -21.39 33.45 0.30
N LYS A 48 -21.20 34.35 -0.67
CA LYS A 48 -20.63 34.00 -1.98
C LYS A 48 -19.23 33.40 -1.82
N LEU A 49 -18.36 34.03 -1.03
CA LEU A 49 -17.04 33.50 -0.67
C LEU A 49 -17.11 32.08 -0.13
N ALA A 50 -17.93 31.86 0.90
CA ALA A 50 -18.14 30.55 1.51
C ALA A 50 -18.55 29.50 0.48
N ARG A 51 -19.52 29.82 -0.37
CA ARG A 51 -20.05 28.90 -1.39
C ARG A 51 -19.05 28.59 -2.51
N GLU A 52 -18.30 29.58 -3.00
CA GLU A 52 -17.35 29.39 -4.11
C GLU A 52 -16.02 28.75 -3.68
N THR A 53 -15.71 28.76 -2.38
CA THR A 53 -14.44 28.22 -1.86
C THR A 53 -14.60 27.11 -0.82
N GLY A 54 -15.82 26.81 -0.36
CA GLY A 54 -16.09 25.86 0.73
C GLY A 54 -15.59 26.32 2.10
N VAL A 55 -15.28 27.62 2.27
CA VAL A 55 -14.68 28.14 3.50
C VAL A 55 -15.75 28.34 4.57
N SER A 56 -15.44 27.98 5.81
CA SER A 56 -16.27 28.27 6.98
C SER A 56 -16.34 29.79 7.21
N LEU A 57 -17.56 30.32 7.26
CA LEU A 57 -17.79 31.74 7.60
C LEU A 57 -17.28 32.08 9.00
N ASN A 58 -17.44 31.16 9.96
CA ASN A 58 -16.93 31.33 11.31
C ASN A 58 -15.41 31.52 11.27
N TRP A 59 -14.70 30.59 10.63
CA TRP A 59 -13.26 30.68 10.50
C TRP A 59 -12.82 31.94 9.75
N LEU A 60 -13.49 32.31 8.66
CA LEU A 60 -13.12 33.49 7.88
C LEU A 60 -13.24 34.79 8.69
N LEU A 61 -14.29 34.91 9.51
CA LEU A 61 -14.56 36.13 10.28
C LEU A 61 -13.81 36.18 11.61
N THR A 62 -13.79 35.08 12.37
CA THR A 62 -13.23 35.05 13.74
C THR A 62 -11.85 34.39 13.80
N GLY A 63 -11.51 33.55 12.83
CA GLY A 63 -10.32 32.70 12.88
C GLY A 63 -10.49 31.42 13.71
N GLU A 64 -11.68 31.19 14.26
CA GLU A 64 -11.95 30.05 15.13
C GLU A 64 -12.54 28.87 14.34
N GLY A 65 -12.20 27.66 14.78
CA GLY A 65 -12.68 26.42 14.17
C GLY A 65 -11.92 25.99 12.92
N LYS A 66 -12.51 25.08 12.14
CA LYS A 66 -11.91 24.54 10.91
C LYS A 66 -12.09 25.52 9.76
N MET A 67 -11.07 25.64 8.91
CA MET A 67 -11.07 26.52 7.74
C MET A 67 -12.15 26.16 6.72
N PHE A 68 -12.38 24.86 6.50
CA PHE A 68 -13.39 24.38 5.57
C PHE A 68 -14.59 23.82 6.33
N ALA A 69 -15.80 24.06 5.82
CA ALA A 69 -17.01 23.48 6.38
C ALA A 69 -17.00 21.94 6.22
N GLU A 70 -17.51 21.23 7.23
CA GLU A 70 -17.61 19.77 7.15
C GLU A 70 -18.62 19.38 6.07
N GLY A 71 -18.13 18.87 4.93
CA GLY A 71 -18.96 18.45 3.79
C GLY A 71 -18.51 19.01 2.44
N GLU A 72 -17.74 20.10 2.43
CA GLU A 72 -17.24 20.74 1.20
C GLU A 72 -15.71 20.74 1.19
N ARG A 73 -15.11 19.55 1.10
CA ARG A 73 -13.70 19.49 0.69
C ARG A 73 -13.65 19.95 -0.77
N PRO A 74 -12.83 20.94 -1.14
CA PRO A 74 -12.47 21.13 -2.54
C PRO A 74 -12.03 19.77 -3.07
N LEU A 75 -12.56 19.36 -4.23
CA LEU A 75 -12.14 18.13 -4.89
C LEU A 75 -10.62 18.09 -4.88
N ASP A 76 -10.06 17.10 -4.20
CA ASP A 76 -8.62 16.88 -4.23
C ASP A 76 -8.30 16.34 -5.61
N LEU A 77 -8.06 17.27 -6.53
CA LEU A 77 -7.70 16.95 -7.91
C LEU A 77 -6.46 16.05 -7.95
N GLY A 78 -5.57 16.13 -6.96
CA GLY A 78 -4.45 15.20 -6.81
C GLY A 78 -4.95 13.78 -6.61
N ALA A 79 -5.79 13.57 -5.59
CA ALA A 79 -6.37 12.25 -5.30
C ALA A 79 -7.20 11.69 -6.46
N VAL A 80 -8.03 12.53 -7.10
CA VAL A 80 -8.84 12.12 -8.27
C VAL A 80 -7.96 11.76 -9.46
N MET A 81 -6.91 12.53 -9.73
CA MET A 81 -5.97 12.22 -10.81
C MET A 81 -5.16 10.95 -10.53
N GLU A 82 -4.73 10.74 -9.29
CA GLU A 82 -4.00 9.55 -8.86
C GLU A 82 -4.82 8.27 -9.04
N GLU A 83 -6.11 8.31 -8.69
CA GLU A 83 -7.04 7.21 -8.94
C GLU A 83 -7.19 6.92 -10.44
N ARG A 84 -7.30 7.96 -11.27
CA ARG A 84 -7.41 7.81 -12.73
C ARG A 84 -6.12 7.33 -13.38
N ILE A 85 -4.95 7.78 -12.91
CA ILE A 85 -3.65 7.31 -13.40
C ILE A 85 -3.48 5.83 -13.09
N THR A 86 -3.76 5.43 -11.84
CA THR A 86 -3.68 4.02 -11.41
C THR A 86 -4.56 3.12 -12.30
N GLN A 87 -5.82 3.50 -12.52
CA GLN A 87 -6.73 2.74 -13.39
C GLN A 87 -6.21 2.61 -14.83
N ILE A 88 -5.69 3.70 -15.42
CA ILE A 88 -5.18 3.68 -16.79
C ILE A 88 -3.92 2.81 -16.88
N VAL A 89 -3.04 2.87 -15.88
CA VAL A 89 -1.82 2.06 -15.82
C VAL A 89 -2.18 0.58 -15.71
N ASP A 90 -3.08 0.20 -14.80
CA ASP A 90 -3.50 -1.18 -14.60
C ASP A 90 -4.14 -1.77 -15.86
N GLU A 91 -5.05 -1.03 -16.51
CA GLU A 91 -5.70 -1.47 -17.74
C GLU A 91 -4.67 -1.70 -18.86
N ARG A 92 -3.70 -0.78 -18.99
CA ARG A 92 -2.65 -0.87 -20.02
C ARG A 92 -1.64 -1.98 -19.76
N LEU A 93 -1.30 -2.25 -18.50
CA LEU A 93 -0.44 -3.36 -18.10
C LEU A 93 -1.14 -4.69 -18.37
N THR A 94 -2.41 -4.82 -17.95
CA THR A 94 -3.20 -6.05 -18.18
C THR A 94 -3.32 -6.39 -19.67
N MET A 95 -3.46 -5.38 -20.53
CA MET A 95 -3.53 -5.58 -21.99
C MET A 95 -2.19 -5.93 -22.66
N ARG A 96 -1.05 -5.64 -22.03
CA ARG A 96 0.29 -5.76 -22.65
C ARG A 96 1.17 -6.84 -22.05
N LEU A 97 0.89 -7.25 -20.82
CA LEU A 97 1.68 -8.26 -20.13
C LEU A 97 1.16 -9.66 -20.46
N SER A 98 2.08 -10.55 -20.85
CA SER A 98 1.78 -11.98 -20.91
C SER A 98 1.45 -12.52 -19.51
N PRO A 99 0.73 -13.64 -19.39
CA PRO A 99 0.33 -14.21 -18.09
C PRO A 99 1.51 -14.41 -17.13
N GLU A 100 2.71 -14.68 -17.65
CA GLU A 100 3.91 -14.89 -16.84
C GLU A 100 4.41 -13.61 -16.14
N VAL A 101 4.21 -12.42 -16.72
CA VAL A 101 4.68 -11.16 -16.13
C VAL A 101 3.70 -10.62 -15.07
N GLN A 102 2.43 -11.02 -15.13
CA GLN A 102 1.43 -10.66 -14.12
C GLN A 102 1.70 -11.29 -12.74
N GLN A 103 2.52 -12.35 -12.69
CA GLN A 103 2.87 -13.11 -11.48
C GLN A 103 4.17 -12.64 -10.81
N LEU A 104 4.78 -11.54 -11.27
CA LEU A 104 6.09 -11.09 -10.77
C LEU A 104 6.09 -10.71 -9.27
N GLY A 105 4.91 -10.38 -8.71
CA GLY A 105 4.73 -10.09 -7.28
C GLY A 105 4.63 -11.32 -6.36
N GLU A 106 4.50 -12.53 -6.92
CA GLU A 106 4.50 -13.79 -6.15
C GLU A 106 5.91 -14.39 -5.99
N ILE A 107 6.92 -13.78 -6.62
CA ILE A 107 8.29 -14.34 -6.70
C ILE A 107 9.04 -14.30 -5.36
N ASP A 108 8.66 -13.43 -4.42
CA ASP A 108 9.37 -13.31 -3.13
C ASP A 108 8.98 -14.37 -2.08
N SER A 109 7.91 -15.14 -2.31
CA SER A 109 7.64 -16.36 -1.56
C SER A 109 8.14 -17.54 -2.37
N LYS A 110 9.32 -18.06 -2.01
CA LYS A 110 9.80 -19.35 -2.54
C LYS A 110 8.66 -20.38 -2.38
N PRO A 111 8.12 -20.95 -3.46
CA PRO A 111 6.95 -21.83 -3.39
C PRO A 111 7.22 -22.99 -2.43
N GLU A 112 6.22 -23.51 -1.71
CA GLU A 112 6.43 -24.66 -0.83
C GLU A 112 7.08 -25.82 -1.59
N PHE A 113 7.98 -26.56 -0.92
CA PHE A 113 8.64 -27.70 -1.55
C PHE A 113 7.61 -28.80 -1.87
N ASP A 114 7.44 -29.08 -3.15
CA ASP A 114 6.52 -30.12 -3.64
C ASP A 114 7.13 -31.52 -3.44
N ILE A 115 6.75 -32.15 -2.31
CA ILE A 115 7.19 -33.49 -1.92
C ILE A 115 6.65 -34.53 -2.91
N ASP A 116 5.42 -34.35 -3.38
CA ASP A 116 4.75 -35.29 -4.29
C ASP A 116 5.48 -35.34 -5.63
N ALA A 117 5.85 -34.19 -6.19
CA ALA A 117 6.67 -34.11 -7.41
C ALA A 117 8.06 -34.71 -7.21
N ALA A 118 8.70 -34.46 -6.05
CA ALA A 118 10.03 -34.99 -5.75
C ALA A 118 10.04 -36.53 -5.62
N ILE A 119 8.99 -37.12 -5.05
CA ILE A 119 8.83 -38.58 -4.95
C ILE A 119 8.49 -39.19 -6.31
N HIS A 120 7.67 -38.53 -7.14
CA HIS A 120 7.35 -38.98 -8.51
C HIS A 120 8.59 -38.99 -9.42
N ALA A 121 9.54 -38.09 -9.20
CA ALA A 121 10.84 -38.08 -9.90
C ALA A 121 11.74 -39.29 -9.54
N ALA A 122 11.25 -40.26 -8.76
CA ALA A 122 11.91 -41.52 -8.41
C ALA A 122 13.26 -41.33 -7.68
N LEU A 123 13.40 -40.23 -6.95
CA LEU A 123 14.59 -39.94 -6.17
C LEU A 123 14.64 -40.86 -4.93
N GLU A 124 15.82 -41.38 -4.62
CA GLU A 124 16.08 -42.03 -3.33
C GLU A 124 15.66 -41.09 -2.18
N PRO A 125 15.20 -41.62 -1.04
CA PRO A 125 14.64 -40.79 0.03
C PRO A 125 15.63 -39.72 0.52
N GLN A 126 16.93 -40.01 0.47
CA GLN A 126 18.00 -39.04 0.78
C GLN A 126 18.07 -37.89 -0.23
N ALA A 127 17.85 -38.16 -1.51
CA ALA A 127 17.84 -37.14 -2.56
C ALA A 127 16.63 -36.22 -2.44
N VAL A 128 15.45 -36.76 -2.06
CA VAL A 128 14.27 -35.95 -1.73
C VAL A 128 14.55 -35.03 -0.54
N MET A 129 15.14 -35.56 0.53
CA MET A 129 15.50 -34.76 1.72
C MET A 129 16.56 -33.71 1.41
N ARG A 130 17.60 -34.04 0.63
CA ARG A 130 18.63 -33.08 0.20
C ARG A 130 18.03 -31.95 -0.65
N ALA A 131 17.12 -32.29 -1.56
CA ALA A 131 16.41 -31.29 -2.36
C ALA A 131 15.53 -30.38 -1.50
N TRP A 132 14.81 -30.92 -0.51
CA TRP A 132 13.99 -30.14 0.41
C TRP A 132 14.86 -29.21 1.28
N PHE A 133 15.91 -29.71 1.91
CA PHE A 133 16.82 -28.86 2.71
C PHE A 133 17.49 -27.78 1.86
N GLY A 134 17.95 -28.11 0.65
CA GLY A 134 18.48 -27.12 -0.30
C GLY A 134 17.44 -26.09 -0.74
N HIS A 135 16.18 -26.51 -0.87
CA HIS A 135 15.05 -25.62 -1.08
C HIS A 135 14.82 -24.68 0.12
N GLU A 136 15.14 -25.07 1.35
CA GLU A 136 15.11 -24.18 2.51
C GLU A 136 16.42 -23.38 2.72
N GLY A 137 17.42 -23.56 1.85
CA GLY A 137 18.75 -22.95 2.01
C GLY A 137 19.57 -23.55 3.16
N ARG A 138 19.27 -24.79 3.55
CA ARG A 138 19.92 -25.53 4.65
C ARG A 138 20.67 -26.75 4.11
N GLU A 139 21.69 -27.19 4.84
CA GLU A 139 22.37 -28.45 4.53
C GLU A 139 21.64 -29.63 5.15
N TYR A 140 21.52 -30.72 4.39
CA TYR A 140 20.97 -31.99 4.87
C TYR A 140 22.02 -32.75 5.69
N PRO A 141 21.75 -33.10 6.96
CA PRO A 141 22.70 -33.82 7.80
C PRO A 141 23.00 -35.24 7.29
N GLU A 142 24.29 -35.59 7.17
CA GLU A 142 24.73 -36.87 6.55
C GLU A 142 24.39 -38.13 7.39
N ASP A 143 24.29 -38.02 8.71
CA ASP A 143 24.24 -39.18 9.64
C ASP A 143 22.82 -39.66 10.04
N PHE A 144 21.75 -39.06 9.52
CA PHE A 144 20.39 -39.29 10.06
C PHE A 144 19.50 -40.23 9.21
N GLY A 145 19.93 -40.61 8.00
CA GLY A 145 19.05 -41.23 7.00
C GLY A 145 18.63 -42.69 7.22
N VAL A 146 19.30 -43.43 8.10
CA VAL A 146 19.19 -44.90 8.12
C VAL A 146 17.96 -45.46 8.84
N VAL A 147 17.30 -44.70 9.72
CA VAL A 147 16.16 -45.21 10.52
C VAL A 147 14.79 -44.86 9.91
N PHE A 148 14.65 -43.70 9.28
CA PHE A 148 13.35 -43.18 8.83
C PHE A 148 12.81 -43.85 7.55
N PHE A 149 13.71 -44.36 6.70
CA PHE A 149 13.35 -44.86 5.37
C PHE A 149 13.53 -46.38 5.24
N ARG A 150 13.56 -47.09 6.37
CA ARG A 150 13.68 -48.54 6.36
C ARG A 150 12.44 -49.17 5.72
N GLY A 151 12.63 -49.84 4.58
CA GLY A 151 11.53 -50.43 3.81
C GLY A 151 10.92 -49.49 2.76
N TRP A 152 11.61 -48.39 2.40
CA TRP A 152 11.19 -47.43 1.39
C TRP A 152 10.65 -48.05 0.10
N GLU A 153 11.30 -49.10 -0.40
CA GLU A 153 10.89 -49.81 -1.63
C GLU A 153 9.52 -50.46 -1.53
N SER A 154 9.06 -50.79 -0.31
CA SER A 154 7.75 -51.39 -0.05
C SER A 154 6.66 -50.38 0.28
N PHE A 155 7.00 -49.09 0.42
CA PHE A 155 6.04 -48.05 0.76
C PHE A 155 5.20 -47.66 -0.45
N THR A 156 3.91 -47.47 -0.21
CA THR A 156 3.00 -46.76 -1.12
C THR A 156 3.43 -45.30 -1.27
N HIS A 157 2.93 -44.64 -2.31
CA HIS A 157 3.26 -43.23 -2.58
C HIS A 157 2.90 -42.33 -1.38
N GLN A 158 1.73 -42.53 -0.76
CA GLN A 158 1.31 -41.78 0.41
C GLN A 158 2.20 -42.04 1.64
N GLU A 159 2.58 -43.29 1.89
CA GLU A 159 3.51 -43.65 2.98
C GLU A 159 4.90 -43.02 2.76
N LYS A 160 5.35 -42.90 1.50
CA LYS A 160 6.59 -42.19 1.15
C LYS A 160 6.49 -40.71 1.49
N VAL A 161 5.38 -40.04 1.17
CA VAL A 161 5.14 -38.63 1.51
C VAL A 161 5.14 -38.44 3.03
N GLU A 162 4.43 -39.29 3.76
CA GLU A 162 4.35 -39.24 5.22
C GLU A 162 5.72 -39.48 5.88
N ALA A 163 6.48 -40.48 5.43
CA ALA A 163 7.81 -40.77 5.95
C ALA A 163 8.80 -39.61 5.75
N VAL A 164 8.77 -38.94 4.60
CA VAL A 164 9.62 -37.76 4.32
C VAL A 164 9.22 -36.59 5.23
N ARG A 165 7.91 -36.34 5.43
CA ARG A 165 7.42 -35.30 6.35
C ARG A 165 7.83 -35.56 7.80
N ASP A 166 7.71 -36.80 8.26
CA ASP A 166 8.08 -37.19 9.63
C ASP A 166 9.59 -37.08 9.86
N ALA A 167 10.40 -37.52 8.89
CA ALA A 167 11.84 -37.35 8.92
C ALA A 167 12.22 -35.86 9.02
N LYS A 168 11.57 -35.00 8.23
CA LYS A 168 11.78 -33.54 8.27
C LYS A 168 11.45 -32.95 9.64
N ASN A 169 10.29 -33.32 10.21
CA ASN A 169 9.85 -32.85 11.51
C ASN A 169 10.83 -33.24 12.64
N VAL A 170 11.35 -34.47 12.61
CA VAL A 170 12.31 -34.92 13.63
C VAL A 170 13.65 -34.19 13.48
N LEU A 171 14.13 -34.00 12.25
CA LEU A 171 15.37 -33.26 11.99
C LEU A 171 15.27 -31.79 12.39
N ASP A 172 14.15 -31.12 12.12
CA ASP A 172 13.94 -29.73 12.54
C ASP A 172 13.92 -29.56 14.05
N ARG A 173 13.37 -30.55 14.78
CA ARG A 173 13.41 -30.59 16.25
C ARG A 173 14.82 -30.82 16.77
N ALA A 174 15.58 -31.73 16.17
CA ALA A 174 16.96 -32.00 16.55
C ALA A 174 17.87 -30.77 16.34
N VAL A 175 17.75 -30.09 15.21
CA VAL A 175 18.53 -28.89 14.88
C VAL A 175 18.23 -27.73 15.85
N ARG A 176 16.97 -27.53 16.23
CA ARG A 176 16.59 -26.52 17.25
C ARG A 176 17.18 -26.83 18.62
N ALA A 177 17.15 -28.09 19.04
CA ALA A 177 17.70 -28.52 20.34
C ALA A 177 19.23 -28.40 20.43
N THR A 178 19.95 -28.44 19.31
CA THR A 178 21.40 -28.21 19.26
C THR A 178 21.80 -26.74 19.28
N SER A 179 20.96 -25.83 18.76
CA SER A 179 21.22 -24.38 18.81
C SER A 179 21.00 -23.75 20.19
N ASP A 180 20.10 -24.29 21.01
CA ASP A 180 19.84 -23.81 22.39
C ASP A 180 20.91 -24.22 23.42
N LYS A 181 21.87 -25.06 23.04
CA LYS A 181 22.95 -25.55 23.92
C LYS A 181 24.28 -24.80 23.75
N LYS A 182 24.32 -23.72 22.95
CA LYS A 182 25.54 -22.97 22.63
C LYS A 182 25.52 -21.55 23.18
#